data_AF-U2HHL6-F1
#
_entry.id   AF-U2HHL6-F1
#
_cell.length_a   1.000
_cell.length_b   1.000
_cell.length_c   1.000
_cell.angle_alpha   90.00
_cell.angle_beta   90.00
_cell.angle_gamma   90.00
#
_symmetry.space_group_name_H-M   'P 1'
#
loop_
_entity.id
_entity.type
_entity.pdbx_description
1 polymer ?
#
loop_
_entity_poly.entity_id
_entity_poly.type
_entity_poly.pdbx_seq_one_letter_code
_entity_poly.pdbx_strand_id
1 'polypeptide(L)'
;MLNTLMNSLKQAKKLDQSVDKYTMLINEKSETEGVLCFVPLDGRKEIKVLLPAPYHQDLLASSEIFTYKQLLSHKEAIVLK
;
A
#
# COMPACT_ATOMS: atom_id res chain seq x y z
N MET A 1 -13.56 2.83 -2.69
CA MET A 1 -12.38 3.13 -3.52
C MET A 1 -11.36 1.99 -3.46
N LEU A 2 -10.95 1.54 -2.28
CA LEU A 2 -10.08 0.36 -2.11
C LEU A 2 -10.64 -0.90 -2.82
N ASN A 3 -11.94 -1.18 -2.70
CA ASN A 3 -12.58 -2.30 -3.43
C ASN A 3 -12.43 -2.20 -4.95
N THR A 4 -12.43 -0.99 -5.51
CA THR A 4 -12.23 -0.76 -6.95
C THR A 4 -10.79 -1.05 -7.35
N LEU A 5 -9.81 -0.61 -6.55
CA LEU A 5 -8.39 -0.95 -6.73
C LEU A 5 -8.16 -2.46 -6.64
N MET A 6 -8.75 -3.11 -5.63
CA MET A 6 -8.64 -4.55 -5.44
C MET A 6 -9.21 -5.33 -6.64
N ASN A 7 -10.35 -4.89 -7.18
CA ASN A 7 -10.94 -5.50 -8.37
C ASN A 7 -10.09 -5.26 -9.63
N SER A 8 -9.47 -4.09 -9.79
CA SER A 8 -8.58 -3.80 -10.93
C SER A 8 -7.33 -4.69 -10.87
N LEU A 9 -6.66 -4.75 -9.71
CA LEU A 9 -5.49 -5.62 -9.52
C LEU A 9 -5.84 -7.11 -9.67
N LYS A 10 -7.03 -7.53 -9.24
CA LYS A 10 -7.52 -8.90 -9.43
C LYS A 10 -7.66 -9.24 -10.91
N GLN A 11 -8.26 -8.34 -11.71
CA GLN A 11 -8.39 -8.52 -13.17
C GLN A 11 -7.02 -8.56 -13.86
N ALA A 12 -6.07 -7.77 -13.39
CA ALA A 12 -4.69 -7.75 -13.88
C ALA A 12 -3.81 -8.91 -13.36
N LYS A 13 -4.35 -9.81 -12.52
CA LYS A 13 -3.60 -10.88 -11.83
C LYS A 13 -2.40 -10.38 -11.00
N LYS A 14 -2.51 -9.17 -10.47
CA LYS A 14 -1.48 -8.51 -9.64
C LYS A 14 -1.80 -8.49 -8.16
N LEU A 15 -3.00 -8.88 -7.75
CA LEU A 15 -3.47 -8.72 -6.37
C LEU A 15 -2.55 -9.44 -5.36
N ASP A 16 -2.08 -10.64 -5.68
CA ASP A 16 -1.19 -11.43 -4.82
C ASP A 16 0.32 -11.17 -5.11
N GLN A 17 0.64 -10.19 -5.98
CA GLN A 17 2.03 -9.77 -6.21
C GLN A 17 2.52 -8.88 -5.06
N SER A 18 3.84 -8.90 -4.85
CA SER A 18 4.53 -7.99 -3.93
C SER A 18 4.32 -6.54 -4.33
N VAL A 19 4.25 -5.64 -3.35
CA VAL A 19 4.28 -4.21 -3.60
C VAL A 19 5.67 -3.83 -4.08
N ASP A 20 5.76 -3.37 -5.32
CA ASP A 20 7.04 -3.12 -5.99
C ASP A 20 7.64 -1.76 -5.63
N LYS A 21 6.79 -0.82 -5.21
CA LYS A 21 7.17 0.58 -4.99
C LYS A 21 6.45 1.14 -3.77
N TYR A 22 7.21 1.44 -2.73
CA TYR A 22 6.75 2.12 -1.54
C TYR A 22 7.87 2.99 -0.94
N THR A 23 7.50 3.90 -0.05
CA THR A 23 8.45 4.71 0.72
C THR A 23 7.95 4.89 2.16
N MET A 24 8.85 4.89 3.13
CA MET A 24 8.52 5.21 4.51
C MET A 24 8.39 6.72 4.67
N LEU A 25 7.33 7.15 5.34
CA LEU A 25 7.14 8.54 5.73
C LEU A 25 7.84 8.75 7.06
N ILE A 26 8.83 9.64 7.09
CA ILE A 26 9.62 9.96 8.28
C ILE A 26 9.45 11.44 8.56
N ASN A 27 9.13 11.79 9.80
CA ASN A 27 8.95 13.17 10.22
C ASN A 27 10.30 13.86 10.56
N GLU A 28 10.26 15.16 10.89
CA GLU A 28 11.46 15.94 11.23
C GLU A 28 12.20 15.43 12.47
N LYS A 29 11.51 14.66 13.33
CA LYS A 29 12.09 14.03 14.53
C LYS A 29 12.63 12.62 14.27
N SER A 30 12.70 12.21 13.00
CA SER A 30 13.13 10.86 12.59
C SER A 30 12.19 9.74 13.06
N GLU A 31 10.90 10.03 13.26
CA GLU A 31 9.89 9.04 13.61
C GLU A 31 9.12 8.59 12.35
N THR A 32 8.86 7.29 12.21
CA THR A 32 8.10 6.74 11.08
C THR A 32 6.60 6.98 11.25
N GLU A 33 6.01 7.77 10.37
CA GLU A 33 4.59 8.15 10.35
C GLU A 33 3.74 7.20 9.51
N GLY A 34 4.36 6.28 8.76
CA GLY A 34 3.64 5.31 7.93
C GLY A 34 4.41 4.90 6.69
N VAL A 35 3.73 4.16 5.82
CA VAL A 35 4.24 3.75 4.50
C VAL A 35 3.32 4.23 3.39
N LEU A 36 3.91 4.86 2.37
CA LEU A 36 3.24 5.30 1.16
C LEU A 36 3.55 4.34 0.02
N CYS A 37 2.54 3.60 -0.42
CA CYS A 37 2.62 2.60 -1.48
C CYS A 37 2.09 3.16 -2.81
N PHE A 38 2.72 2.78 -3.91
CA PHE A 38 2.32 3.17 -5.26
C PHE A 38 1.67 1.97 -5.95
N VAL A 39 0.34 1.98 -6.02
CA VAL A 39 -0.45 0.89 -6.57
C VAL A 39 -0.67 1.13 -8.06
N PRO A 40 -0.23 0.22 -8.94
CA PRO A 40 -0.42 0.37 -10.38
C PRO A 40 -1.90 0.23 -10.74
N LEU A 41 -2.37 1.13 -11.60
CA LEU A 41 -3.65 1.06 -12.28
C LEU A 41 -3.44 0.86 -13.78
N ASP A 42 -4.46 0.35 -14.45
CA ASP A 42 -4.46 0.19 -15.90
C ASP A 42 -4.08 1.50 -16.62
N GLY A 43 -3.26 1.39 -17.66
CA GLY A 43 -2.88 2.53 -18.51
C GLY A 43 -1.79 3.47 -17.96
N ARG A 44 -0.85 2.96 -17.14
CA ARG A 44 0.33 3.69 -16.59
C ARG A 44 0.04 4.72 -15.50
N LYS A 45 -1.14 4.65 -14.86
CA LYS A 45 -1.43 5.49 -13.69
C LYS A 45 -1.05 4.75 -12.41
N GLU A 46 -0.61 5.49 -11.40
CA GLU A 46 -0.41 4.96 -10.04
C GLU A 46 -1.39 5.67 -9.11
N ILE A 47 -1.97 4.93 -8.18
CA ILE A 47 -2.66 5.49 -7.02
C ILE A 47 -1.75 5.36 -5.81
N LYS A 48 -1.69 6.42 -5.01
CA LYS A 48 -1.00 6.42 -3.73
C LYS A 48 -1.92 5.86 -2.65
N VAL A 49 -1.44 4.86 -1.91
CA VAL A 49 -2.12 4.30 -0.74
C VAL A 49 -1.21 4.47 0.46
N LEU A 50 -1.68 5.17 1.48
CA LEU A 50 -0.99 5.37 2.75
C LEU A 50 -1.50 4.34 3.75
N LEU A 51 -0.59 3.66 4.44
CA LEU A 51 -0.88 2.99 5.70
C LEU A 51 -0.15 3.74 6.83
N PRO A 52 -0.86 4.47 7.70
CA PRO A 52 -0.23 5.30 8.72
C PRO A 52 0.37 4.47 9.86
N ALA A 53 1.21 5.10 10.68
CA ALA A 53 1.61 4.56 11.97
C ALA A 53 0.43 4.45 12.95
N PRO A 54 0.43 3.46 13.86
CA PRO A 54 1.42 2.38 13.96
C PRO A 54 1.16 1.21 12.99
N TYR A 55 0.05 1.22 12.25
CA TYR A 55 -0.47 0.10 11.47
C TYR A 55 0.47 -0.43 10.36
N HIS A 56 1.36 0.42 9.83
CA HIS A 56 2.39 -0.04 8.89
C HIS A 56 3.31 -1.11 9.48
N GLN A 57 3.47 -1.16 10.80
CA GLN A 57 4.28 -2.17 11.47
C GLN A 57 3.69 -3.56 11.29
N ASP A 58 2.36 -3.72 11.39
CA ASP A 58 1.69 -5.01 11.20
C ASP A 58 1.89 -5.53 9.77
N LEU A 59 1.92 -4.62 8.79
CA LEU A 59 2.15 -4.95 7.40
C LEU A 59 3.61 -5.41 7.15
N LEU A 60 4.57 -4.89 7.91
CA LEU A 60 6.00 -5.15 7.75
C LEU A 60 6.56 -6.18 8.75
N ALA A 61 5.79 -6.57 9.77
CA ALA A 61 6.26 -7.39 10.90
C ALA A 61 6.74 -8.79 10.49
N SER A 62 6.25 -9.33 9.37
CA SER A 62 6.57 -10.70 8.91
C SER A 62 7.69 -10.73 7.87
N SER A 63 7.79 -9.69 7.05
CA SER A 63 8.82 -9.48 6.02
C SER A 63 8.66 -8.09 5.41
N GLU A 64 9.76 -7.49 4.94
CA GLU A 64 9.71 -6.26 4.12
C GLU A 64 8.94 -6.45 2.79
N ILE A 65 8.60 -7.69 2.47
CA ILE A 65 7.79 -8.08 1.32
C ILE A 65 6.35 -8.27 1.79
N PHE A 66 5.44 -7.45 1.30
CA PHE A 66 3.99 -7.58 1.46
C PHE A 66 3.30 -7.45 0.11
N THR A 67 2.11 -8.01 -0.01
CA THR A 67 1.33 -8.02 -1.26
C THR A 67 0.37 -6.84 -1.34
N TYR A 68 -0.06 -6.50 -2.55
CA TYR A 68 -1.14 -5.52 -2.72
C TYR A 68 -2.43 -5.94 -2.01
N LYS A 69 -2.70 -7.25 -1.92
CA LYS A 69 -3.83 -7.80 -1.15
C LYS A 69 -3.74 -7.45 0.33
N GLN A 70 -2.58 -7.66 0.95
CA GLN A 70 -2.37 -7.34 2.37
C GLN A 70 -2.54 -5.84 2.61
N LEU A 71 -1.96 -5.00 1.74
CA LEU A 71 -2.11 -3.54 1.81
C LEU A 71 -3.57 -3.09 1.69
N LEU A 72 -4.30 -3.55 0.67
CA LEU A 72 -5.65 -3.08 0.38
C LEU A 72 -6.73 -3.69 1.28
N SER A 73 -6.40 -4.77 2.00
CA SER A 73 -7.29 -5.39 3.00
C SER A 73 -7.14 -4.75 4.38
N HIS A 74 -6.12 -3.92 4.59
CA HIS A 74 -5.91 -3.21 5.84
C HIS A 74 -7.00 -2.15 6.03
N LYS A 75 -7.66 -2.14 7.20
CA LYS A 75 -8.81 -1.25 7.43
C LYS A 75 -8.42 0.24 7.49
N GLU A 76 -7.16 0.47 7.83
CA GLU A 76 -6.52 1.76 8.06
C GLU A 76 -5.80 2.28 6.81
N ALA A 77 -5.86 1.54 5.68
CA ALA A 77 -5.33 2.00 4.41
C ALA A 77 -6.15 3.19 3.87
N ILE A 78 -5.46 4.25 3.47
CA ILE A 78 -6.04 5.50 2.96
C ILE A 78 -5.62 5.69 1.51
N VAL A 79 -6.60 5.83 0.62
CA VAL A 79 -6.35 6.18 -0.79
C VAL A 79 -6.19 7.69 -0.89
N LEU A 80 -5.03 8.15 -1.37
CA LEU A 80 -4.76 9.57 -1.62
C LEU A 80 -5.12 9.90 -3.08
N LYS A 81 -5.90 10.97 -3.27
CA LYS A 81 -6.34 11.48 -4.58
C LYS A 81 -5.48 12.61 -5.06
#